data_AF-A0A093CGY3-F1
#
_entry.id   AF-A0A093CGY3-F1
#
_cell.length_a   1.000
_cell.length_b   1.000
_cell.length_c   1.000
_cell.angle_alpha   90.00
_cell.angle_beta   90.00
_cell.angle_gamma   90.00
#
_symmetry.space_group_name_H-M   'P 1'
#
loop_
_entity.id
_entity.type
_entity.pdbx_description
1 polymer ?
#
loop_
_entity_poly.entity_id
_entity_poly.type
_entity_poly.pdbx_seq_one_letter_code
_entity_poly.pdbx_strand_id
1 'polypeptide(L)'
;ISLGGGSSYSVRSGYGYGGMGFGGAVSPGGIQEVTINQSLLTPLNLEIDPNIQRVRKEEKEQIKTLNNRFASFIDKVRFLEQQNKMLETKWSLLQDQKTARSNIAPMFETYINNLRRQLDGLLNDKGRLEGELKNMQDLVEDFKTKYEDEINKRTAAENEFVVLKKDVDAAYINKVELEARVDALTDEINFLRSLYEAEINEMQAQISDTSVVLSMDNSRNLDLDSIIAEVKAQYEEIANRSRAEAESWYQSKYEALQVTAGKHGDDLRNTKNEITEINRMIQRLQGEIENAKAQRAKMEAAIAEAEERGELAVKDARAKLEELEAALQKAKQDMARQLREYQELMNVKLALDIEIATYRKLLEGEESRLAGDGVGNVNISVVSSSGGGGYASSGGFLGGGIGGGLSLGAGMGSGSLGFSSGGGSKSYTISTTSSSR
;
A
#
# COMPACT_ATOMS: atom_id res chain seq x y z
N ILE A 1 49.81 9.30 18.17
CA ILE A 1 50.29 9.79 19.48
C ILE A 1 49.23 9.39 20.49
N SER A 2 49.50 8.27 21.16
CA SER A 2 48.65 7.64 22.18
C SER A 2 49.41 7.78 23.50
N LEU A 3 48.72 8.11 24.59
CA LEU A 3 49.04 7.68 25.97
C LEU A 3 48.04 8.31 26.93
N GLY A 4 47.35 7.47 27.70
CA GLY A 4 46.40 7.91 28.73
C GLY A 4 45.76 6.73 29.43
N GLY A 5 46.59 5.88 30.04
CA GLY A 5 46.15 4.74 30.84
C GLY A 5 45.69 5.19 32.23
N GLY A 6 44.48 4.80 32.61
CA GLY A 6 43.98 4.86 33.97
C GLY A 6 44.33 3.57 34.73
N SER A 7 44.61 3.69 36.01
CA SER A 7 44.55 2.56 36.95
C SER A 7 44.15 3.07 38.31
N SER A 8 43.31 2.28 38.96
CA SER A 8 42.58 2.61 40.16
C SER A 8 42.62 1.42 41.12
N TYR A 9 42.66 1.77 42.41
CA TYR A 9 42.12 1.12 43.61
C TYR A 9 42.78 -0.11 44.29
N SER A 10 42.53 -0.10 45.62
CA SER A 10 42.72 -1.07 46.72
C SER A 10 44.13 -1.10 47.35
N VAL A 11 44.39 -0.71 48.62
CA VAL A 11 43.77 -0.90 49.95
C VAL A 11 43.74 -2.36 50.43
N ARG A 12 44.58 -2.68 51.43
CA ARG A 12 44.28 -3.47 52.65
C ARG A 12 45.51 -3.42 53.60
N SER A 13 45.39 -2.83 54.79
CA SER A 13 45.30 -3.47 56.13
C SER A 13 46.43 -4.49 56.41
N GLY A 14 47.20 -4.45 57.49
CA GLY A 14 46.95 -3.92 58.85
C GLY A 14 47.06 -5.07 59.86
N TYR A 15 47.88 -4.88 60.91
CA TYR A 15 48.05 -5.71 62.14
C TYR A 15 48.73 -7.08 61.95
N GLY A 16 49.58 -7.59 62.85
CA GLY A 16 50.05 -7.16 64.16
C GLY A 16 50.69 -8.36 64.91
N TYR A 17 51.45 -8.03 65.97
CA TYR A 17 51.73 -8.83 67.19
C TYR A 17 52.64 -10.09 67.20
N GLY A 18 53.45 -10.14 68.26
CA GLY A 18 54.04 -11.34 68.89
C GLY A 18 55.55 -11.47 68.67
N GLY A 19 56.46 -11.44 69.65
CA GLY A 19 56.35 -11.72 71.08
C GLY A 19 56.94 -13.10 71.41
N MET A 20 57.92 -13.13 72.33
CA MET A 20 58.70 -14.28 72.85
C MET A 20 59.77 -14.88 71.92
N GLY A 21 60.96 -15.29 72.36
CA GLY A 21 61.48 -15.47 73.71
C GLY A 21 62.31 -16.76 73.79
N PHE A 22 63.49 -16.64 74.41
CA PHE A 22 64.29 -17.68 75.08
C PHE A 22 65.17 -18.69 74.33
N GLY A 23 66.38 -18.84 74.89
CA GLY A 23 67.27 -20.01 74.81
C GLY A 23 68.29 -19.90 73.67
N GLY A 24 69.59 -19.74 73.89
CA GLY A 24 70.42 -20.28 74.96
C GLY A 24 71.50 -21.13 74.28
N ALA A 25 72.73 -20.63 74.19
CA ALA A 25 73.91 -21.44 73.89
C ALA A 25 75.15 -20.76 74.46
N VAL A 26 75.59 -21.31 75.58
CA VAL A 26 76.88 -21.06 76.22
C VAL A 26 77.93 -21.87 75.50
N SER A 27 79.09 -21.28 75.20
CA SER A 27 80.34 -22.03 75.29
C SER A 27 81.54 -21.14 75.62
N PRO A 28 82.50 -21.66 76.40
CA PRO A 28 83.36 -20.89 77.30
C PRO A 28 84.83 -20.95 76.87
N GLY A 29 85.59 -19.88 77.07
CA GLY A 29 87.01 -19.91 76.72
C GLY A 29 87.86 -18.83 77.37
N GLY A 30 88.58 -19.22 78.41
CA GLY A 30 89.96 -18.77 78.64
C GLY A 30 90.16 -17.45 79.40
N ILE A 31 90.28 -17.57 80.73
CA ILE A 31 90.84 -16.56 81.63
C ILE A 31 92.36 -16.49 81.39
N GLN A 32 92.91 -15.29 81.22
CA GLN A 32 94.36 -15.06 81.30
C GLN A 32 94.66 -14.10 82.46
N GLU A 33 95.62 -14.51 83.28
CA GLU A 33 95.97 -14.00 84.59
C GLU A 33 96.78 -12.69 84.50
N VAL A 34 96.13 -11.64 85.01
CA VAL A 34 96.60 -10.47 85.76
C VAL A 34 98.12 -10.32 86.04
N THR A 35 98.73 -9.27 85.49
CA THR A 35 99.90 -8.59 86.09
C THR A 35 99.47 -7.21 86.57
N ILE A 36 99.36 -7.01 87.90
CA ILE A 36 98.91 -5.76 88.53
C ILE A 36 100.08 -4.77 88.56
N ASN A 37 100.02 -3.74 87.71
CA ASN A 37 100.89 -2.55 87.83
C ASN A 37 100.24 -1.60 88.85
N GLN A 38 100.75 -1.57 90.09
CA GLN A 38 100.18 -0.81 91.22
C GLN A 38 100.34 0.73 91.11
N SER A 39 100.46 1.27 89.90
CA SER A 39 100.70 2.69 89.61
C SER A 39 99.63 3.32 88.71
N LEU A 40 98.57 2.59 88.34
CA LEU A 40 97.52 3.04 87.40
C LEU A 40 96.10 2.99 87.99
N LEU A 41 95.97 2.88 89.32
CA LEU A 41 94.70 2.99 90.05
C LEU A 41 94.55 4.38 90.70
N THR A 42 94.73 5.42 89.90
CA THR A 42 94.24 6.78 90.21
C THR A 42 93.00 7.03 89.35
N PRO A 43 91.83 7.37 89.94
CA PRO A 43 90.70 7.83 89.17
C PRO A 43 91.13 9.04 88.36
N LEU A 44 91.17 8.91 87.03
CA LEU A 44 91.34 10.03 86.12
C LEU A 44 90.08 10.89 86.24
N ASN A 45 90.14 11.85 87.17
CA ASN A 45 89.21 12.96 87.27
C ASN A 45 89.44 13.85 86.06
N LEU A 46 88.86 13.47 84.92
CA LEU A 46 88.54 14.43 83.88
C LEU A 46 87.47 15.32 84.50
N GLU A 47 87.89 16.42 85.09
CA GLU A 47 87.02 17.57 85.31
C GLU A 47 86.47 17.95 83.94
N ILE A 48 85.32 17.36 83.57
CA ILE A 48 84.52 17.83 82.46
C ILE A 48 84.08 19.21 82.90
N ASP A 49 84.70 20.22 82.27
CA ASP A 49 84.48 21.64 82.47
C ASP A 49 83.02 21.92 82.90
N PRO A 50 82.78 22.53 84.08
CA PRO A 50 81.43 22.82 84.56
C PRO A 50 80.62 23.70 83.58
N ASN A 51 81.28 24.39 82.64
CA ASN A 51 80.60 25.07 81.53
C ASN A 51 80.01 24.10 80.49
N ILE A 52 80.66 22.98 80.18
CA ILE A 52 80.18 21.98 79.19
C ILE A 52 78.94 21.24 79.70
N GLN A 53 78.85 20.95 81.00
CA GLN A 53 77.64 20.34 81.57
C GLN A 53 76.47 21.32 81.61
N ARG A 54 76.72 22.62 81.86
CA ARG A 54 75.68 23.65 81.82
C ARG A 54 75.15 23.85 80.39
N VAL A 55 76.05 23.93 79.40
CA VAL A 55 75.69 24.01 77.97
C VAL A 55 74.92 22.77 77.51
N ARG A 56 75.36 21.55 77.85
CA ARG A 56 74.58 20.34 77.52
C ARG A 56 73.21 20.30 78.19
N LYS A 57 73.06 20.86 79.40
CA LYS A 57 71.77 20.92 80.09
C LYS A 57 70.85 21.95 79.45
N GLU A 58 71.37 23.12 79.08
CA GLU A 58 70.65 24.14 78.31
C GLU A 58 70.28 23.64 76.90
N GLU A 59 71.18 22.99 76.17
CA GLU A 59 70.90 22.34 74.88
C GLU A 59 69.85 21.25 75.02
N LYS A 60 69.91 20.41 76.06
CA LYS A 60 68.89 19.39 76.33
C LYS A 60 67.53 20.01 76.62
N GLU A 61 67.49 21.15 77.30
CA GLU A 61 66.25 21.88 77.62
C GLU A 61 65.69 22.63 76.41
N GLN A 62 66.56 23.18 75.56
CA GLN A 62 66.20 23.74 74.24
C GLN A 62 65.69 22.65 73.29
N ILE A 63 66.35 21.50 73.22
CA ILE A 63 65.88 20.34 72.45
C ILE A 63 64.54 19.85 73.01
N LYS A 64 64.33 19.87 74.33
CA LYS A 64 63.04 19.49 74.93
C LYS A 64 61.94 20.50 74.60
N THR A 65 62.21 21.81 74.64
CA THR A 65 61.23 22.83 74.24
C THR A 65 60.93 22.78 72.75
N LEU A 66 61.94 22.53 71.91
CA LEU A 66 61.78 22.35 70.48
C LEU A 66 61.00 21.07 70.17
N ASN A 67 61.28 19.97 70.87
CA ASN A 67 60.56 18.71 70.74
C ASN A 67 59.11 18.84 71.21
N ASN A 68 58.84 19.55 72.31
CA ASN A 68 57.47 19.89 72.72
C ASN A 68 56.75 20.74 71.67
N ARG A 69 57.44 21.68 71.01
CA ARG A 69 56.88 22.43 69.88
C ARG A 69 56.61 21.52 68.69
N PHE A 70 57.52 20.61 68.34
CA PHE A 70 57.29 19.62 67.29
C PHE A 70 56.13 18.69 67.61
N ALA A 71 55.99 18.23 68.84
CA ALA A 71 54.84 17.45 69.29
C ALA A 71 53.53 18.25 69.10
N SER A 72 53.50 19.53 69.49
CA SER A 72 52.32 20.38 69.29
C SER A 72 51.99 20.62 67.79
N PHE A 73 53.02 20.70 66.93
CA PHE A 73 52.81 20.80 65.48
C PHE A 73 52.32 19.49 64.89
N ILE A 74 52.85 18.34 65.34
CA ILE A 74 52.38 17.01 64.93
C ILE A 74 50.91 16.82 65.32
N ASP A 75 50.53 17.22 66.54
CA ASP A 75 49.14 17.17 66.99
C ASP A 75 48.24 18.09 66.16
N LYS A 76 48.73 19.28 65.78
CA LYS A 76 47.99 20.20 64.91
C LYS A 76 47.81 19.64 63.50
N VAL A 77 48.83 19.02 62.93
CA VAL A 77 48.76 18.37 61.61
C VAL A 77 47.79 17.19 61.66
N ARG A 78 47.87 16.32 62.68
CA ARG A 78 46.91 15.23 62.87
C ARG A 78 45.48 15.71 63.01
N PHE A 79 45.25 16.79 63.76
CA PHE A 79 43.93 17.39 63.90
C PHE A 79 43.40 17.93 62.56
N LEU A 80 44.25 18.59 61.76
CA LEU A 80 43.87 19.08 60.44
C LEU A 80 43.65 17.94 59.44
N GLU A 81 44.47 16.88 59.46
CA GLU A 81 44.27 15.67 58.67
C GLU A 81 42.94 14.99 59.01
N GLN A 82 42.62 14.90 60.31
CA GLN A 82 41.36 14.33 60.77
C GLN A 82 40.16 15.18 60.35
N GLN A 83 40.28 16.51 60.39
CA GLN A 83 39.26 17.41 59.85
C GLN A 83 39.10 17.28 58.34
N ASN A 84 40.20 17.23 57.58
CA ASN A 84 40.14 17.02 56.13
C ASN A 84 39.48 15.69 55.78
N LYS A 85 39.80 14.62 56.49
CA LYS A 85 39.16 13.32 56.31
C LYS A 85 37.66 13.35 56.64
N MET A 86 37.26 14.11 57.65
CA MET A 86 35.83 14.35 57.96
C MET A 86 35.16 15.16 56.85
N LEU A 87 35.83 16.17 56.30
CA LEU A 87 35.33 16.96 55.16
C LEU A 87 35.21 16.12 53.89
N GLU A 88 36.18 15.26 53.59
CA GLU A 88 36.14 14.33 52.45
C GLU A 88 34.99 13.34 52.56
N THR A 89 34.80 12.73 53.74
CA THR A 89 33.67 11.80 53.97
C THR A 89 32.32 12.52 53.88
N LYS A 90 32.22 13.73 54.45
CA LYS A 90 31.01 14.57 54.32
C LYS A 90 30.75 14.98 52.87
N TRP A 91 31.79 15.33 52.11
CA TRP A 91 31.72 15.64 50.69
C TRP A 91 31.26 14.44 49.88
N SER A 92 31.82 13.26 50.11
CA SER A 92 31.39 12.01 49.46
C SER A 92 29.91 11.72 49.74
N LEU A 93 29.48 11.83 51.00
CA LEU A 93 28.10 11.59 51.38
C LEU A 93 27.12 12.57 50.73
N LEU A 94 27.49 13.86 50.67
CA LEU A 94 26.70 14.90 49.99
C LEU A 94 26.63 14.67 48.48
N GLN A 95 27.73 14.21 47.87
CA GLN A 95 27.78 13.88 46.45
C GLN A 95 26.88 12.67 46.13
N ASP A 96 26.91 11.64 46.97
CA ASP A 96 26.06 10.45 46.82
C ASP A 96 24.58 10.81 47.02
N GLN A 97 24.26 11.66 48.00
CA GLN A 97 22.90 12.14 48.25
C GLN A 97 22.36 13.00 47.09
N LYS A 98 23.20 13.83 46.47
CA LYS A 98 22.83 14.63 45.29
C LYS A 98 22.62 13.77 44.03
N THR A 99 23.21 12.57 44.01
CA THR A 99 23.10 11.62 42.88
C THR A 99 21.84 10.74 42.98
N ALA A 100 21.10 10.79 44.09
CA ALA A 100 19.72 10.32 44.17
C ALA A 100 18.76 11.25 43.40
N ARG A 101 19.01 11.45 42.10
CA ARG A 101 18.05 12.08 41.19
C ARG A 101 16.83 11.17 41.08
N SER A 102 15.65 11.73 41.30
CA SER A 102 14.37 11.01 41.26
C SER A 102 14.19 10.26 39.93
N ASN A 103 13.87 8.97 40.02
CA ASN A 103 13.66 8.05 38.89
C ASN A 103 12.29 8.26 38.20
N ILE A 104 11.96 9.52 37.90
CA ILE A 104 10.65 9.93 37.36
C ILE A 104 10.65 9.92 35.82
N ALA A 105 11.83 10.06 35.21
CA ALA A 105 11.98 10.14 33.76
C ALA A 105 11.42 8.91 33.01
N PRO A 106 11.65 7.65 33.47
CA PRO A 106 11.08 6.48 32.80
C PRO A 106 9.55 6.41 32.87
N MET A 107 8.94 6.99 33.91
CA MET A 107 7.47 7.06 34.02
C MET A 107 6.89 8.07 33.02
N PHE A 108 7.54 9.22 32.84
CA PHE A 108 7.14 10.15 31.78
C PHE A 108 7.39 9.57 30.39
N GLU A 109 8.48 8.85 30.19
CA GLU A 109 8.79 8.24 28.89
C GLU A 109 7.79 7.13 28.53
N THR A 110 7.41 6.28 29.48
CA THR A 110 6.35 5.29 29.29
C THR A 110 4.97 5.94 29.04
N TYR A 111 4.64 7.03 29.74
CA TYR A 111 3.42 7.79 29.49
C TYR A 111 3.41 8.44 28.10
N ILE A 112 4.52 9.06 27.69
CA ILE A 112 4.70 9.65 26.34
C ILE A 112 4.58 8.56 25.27
N ASN A 113 5.18 7.39 25.47
CA ASN A 113 5.07 6.27 24.54
C ASN A 113 3.64 5.73 24.44
N ASN A 114 2.89 5.70 25.55
CA ASN A 114 1.48 5.34 25.53
C ASN A 114 0.65 6.35 24.73
N LEU A 115 0.85 7.66 24.97
CA LEU A 115 0.17 8.72 24.21
C LEU A 115 0.50 8.67 22.71
N ARG A 116 1.76 8.40 22.34
CA ARG A 116 2.16 8.20 20.94
C ARG A 116 1.42 7.03 20.30
N ARG A 117 1.37 5.89 20.99
CA ARG A 117 0.65 4.71 20.50
C ARG A 117 -0.86 4.95 20.37
N GLN A 118 -1.47 5.73 21.26
CA GLN A 118 -2.86 6.16 21.13
C GLN A 118 -3.07 7.07 19.93
N LEU A 119 -2.16 8.02 19.71
CA LEU A 119 -2.19 8.90 18.53
C LEU A 119 -2.08 8.08 17.23
N ASP A 120 -1.16 7.13 17.16
CA ASP A 120 -1.00 6.25 16.00
C ASP A 120 -2.26 5.40 15.75
N GLY A 121 -2.88 4.89 16.82
CA GLY A 121 -4.17 4.19 16.74
C GLY A 121 -5.28 5.07 16.17
N LEU A 122 -5.42 6.30 16.69
CA LEU A 122 -6.41 7.27 16.21
C LEU A 122 -6.14 7.72 14.77
N LEU A 123 -4.87 7.83 14.35
CA LEU A 123 -4.51 8.15 12.98
C LEU A 123 -4.87 7.02 12.02
N ASN A 124 -4.66 5.77 12.42
CA ASN A 124 -5.07 4.61 11.62
C ASN A 124 -6.60 4.52 11.51
N ASP A 125 -7.32 4.74 12.62
CA ASP A 125 -8.79 4.77 12.61
C ASP A 125 -9.33 5.92 11.76
N LYS A 126 -8.71 7.10 11.84
CA LYS A 126 -9.03 8.23 10.97
C LYS A 126 -8.84 7.85 9.50
N GLY A 127 -7.70 7.25 9.13
CA GLY A 127 -7.44 6.81 7.75
C GLY A 127 -8.45 5.77 7.26
N ARG A 128 -8.83 4.82 8.12
CA ARG A 128 -9.88 3.83 7.83
C ARG A 128 -11.23 4.50 7.59
N LEU A 129 -11.64 5.40 8.48
CA LEU A 129 -12.91 6.14 8.36
C LEU A 129 -12.93 7.06 7.14
N GLU A 130 -11.81 7.71 6.80
CA GLU A 130 -11.66 8.49 5.57
C GLU A 130 -11.81 7.61 4.32
N GLY A 131 -11.26 6.39 4.35
CA GLY A 131 -11.46 5.40 3.30
C GLY A 131 -12.92 4.95 3.16
N GLU A 132 -13.59 4.65 4.27
CA GLU A 132 -15.02 4.29 4.28
C GLU A 132 -15.91 5.45 3.80
N LEU A 133 -15.61 6.68 4.21
CA LEU A 133 -16.30 7.89 3.76
C LEU A 133 -16.15 8.06 2.24
N LYS A 134 -14.93 7.92 1.72
CA LYS A 134 -14.67 8.01 0.29
C LYS A 134 -15.42 6.93 -0.48
N ASN A 135 -15.38 5.67 -0.03
CA ASN A 135 -16.11 4.58 -0.66
C ASN A 135 -17.63 4.83 -0.68
N MET A 136 -18.19 5.38 0.41
CA MET A 136 -19.61 5.75 0.45
C MET A 136 -19.92 6.92 -0.48
N GLN A 137 -19.02 7.90 -0.58
CA GLN A 137 -19.17 9.04 -1.50
C GLN A 137 -19.14 8.59 -2.96
N ASP A 138 -18.19 7.71 -3.31
CA ASP A 138 -18.09 7.13 -4.66
C ASP A 138 -19.37 6.32 -4.99
N LEU A 139 -19.88 5.53 -4.04
CA LEU A 139 -21.13 4.80 -4.22
C LEU A 139 -22.34 5.72 -4.42
N VAL A 140 -22.41 6.83 -3.67
CA VAL A 140 -23.47 7.83 -3.83
C VAL A 140 -23.39 8.50 -5.21
N GLU A 141 -22.19 8.86 -5.67
CA GLU A 141 -22.01 9.45 -7.00
C GLU A 141 -22.36 8.44 -8.10
N ASP A 142 -21.97 7.17 -7.97
CA ASP A 142 -22.37 6.09 -8.88
C ASP A 142 -23.89 5.94 -8.96
N PHE A 143 -24.59 5.99 -7.83
CA PHE A 143 -26.05 5.94 -7.81
C PHE A 143 -26.65 7.18 -8.46
N LYS A 144 -26.12 8.36 -8.17
CA LYS A 144 -26.57 9.62 -8.78
C LYS A 144 -26.42 9.58 -10.30
N THR A 145 -25.27 9.14 -10.83
CA THR A 145 -25.06 8.99 -12.27
C THR A 145 -26.06 7.99 -12.87
N LYS A 146 -26.30 6.85 -12.20
CA LYS A 146 -27.33 5.88 -12.66
C LYS A 146 -28.74 6.49 -12.67
N TYR A 147 -29.09 7.32 -11.69
CA TYR A 147 -30.37 8.01 -11.67
C TYR A 147 -30.47 9.05 -12.79
N GLU A 148 -29.43 9.82 -13.05
CA GLU A 148 -29.37 10.77 -14.17
C GLU A 148 -29.50 10.05 -15.51
N ASP A 149 -28.80 8.93 -15.70
CA ASP A 149 -28.93 8.08 -16.90
C ASP A 149 -30.35 7.53 -17.08
N GLU A 150 -30.98 7.06 -16.00
CA GLU A 150 -32.35 6.54 -16.06
C GLU A 150 -33.37 7.64 -16.35
N ILE A 151 -33.18 8.85 -15.81
CA ILE A 151 -33.98 10.02 -16.15
C ILE A 151 -33.81 10.38 -17.63
N ASN A 152 -32.58 10.36 -18.14
CA ASN A 152 -32.30 10.63 -19.54
C ASN A 152 -32.94 9.59 -20.46
N LYS A 153 -32.84 8.29 -20.12
CA LYS A 153 -33.50 7.20 -20.86
C LYS A 153 -35.02 7.35 -20.85
N ARG A 154 -35.62 7.64 -19.68
CA ARG A 154 -37.05 7.91 -19.56
C ARG A 154 -37.47 9.09 -20.43
N THR A 155 -36.71 10.19 -20.39
CA THR A 155 -37.00 11.39 -21.19
C THR A 155 -36.89 11.10 -22.69
N ALA A 156 -35.89 10.31 -23.11
CA ALA A 156 -35.75 9.88 -24.50
C ALA A 156 -36.94 9.01 -24.96
N ALA A 157 -37.35 8.03 -24.14
CA ALA A 157 -38.50 7.19 -24.42
C ALA A 157 -39.82 7.99 -24.42
N GLU A 158 -39.96 8.98 -23.54
CA GLU A 158 -41.12 9.87 -23.51
C GLU A 158 -41.17 10.77 -24.75
N ASN A 159 -40.03 11.29 -25.20
CA ASN A 159 -39.93 12.04 -26.45
C ASN A 159 -40.29 11.16 -27.66
N GLU A 160 -39.79 9.93 -27.72
CA GLU A 160 -40.14 8.97 -28.78
C GLU A 160 -41.64 8.66 -28.77
N PHE A 161 -42.22 8.45 -27.59
CA PHE A 161 -43.66 8.23 -27.44
C PHE A 161 -44.48 9.43 -27.94
N VAL A 162 -44.05 10.67 -27.66
CA VAL A 162 -44.72 11.87 -28.16
C VAL A 162 -44.66 11.97 -29.68
N VAL A 163 -43.52 11.61 -30.29
CA VAL A 163 -43.38 11.56 -31.76
C VAL A 163 -44.30 10.48 -32.34
N LEU A 164 -44.24 9.27 -31.80
CA LEU A 164 -45.07 8.16 -32.25
C LEU A 164 -46.56 8.49 -32.14
N LYS A 165 -46.98 9.18 -31.07
CA LYS A 165 -48.36 9.66 -30.91
C LYS A 165 -48.75 10.63 -32.02
N LYS A 166 -47.88 11.59 -32.37
CA LYS A 166 -48.13 12.52 -33.48
C LYS A 166 -48.25 11.78 -34.81
N ASP A 167 -47.42 10.78 -35.04
CA ASP A 167 -47.46 9.96 -36.27
C ASP A 167 -48.75 9.13 -36.34
N VAL A 168 -49.20 8.56 -35.21
CA VAL A 168 -50.50 7.87 -35.12
C VAL A 168 -51.66 8.83 -35.38
N ASP A 169 -51.66 10.01 -34.77
CA ASP A 169 -52.71 11.02 -34.97
C ASP A 169 -52.74 11.49 -36.44
N ALA A 170 -51.57 11.72 -37.05
CA ALA A 170 -51.46 12.08 -38.47
C ALA A 170 -51.95 10.96 -39.40
N ALA A 171 -51.58 9.70 -39.11
CA ALA A 171 -52.07 8.54 -39.84
C ALA A 171 -53.59 8.39 -39.69
N TYR A 172 -54.14 8.66 -38.52
CA TYR A 172 -55.59 8.64 -38.27
C TYR A 172 -56.32 9.72 -39.06
N ILE A 173 -55.81 10.96 -39.09
CA ILE A 173 -56.38 12.04 -39.92
C ILE A 173 -56.37 11.65 -41.39
N ASN A 174 -55.24 11.15 -41.90
CA ASN A 174 -55.14 10.68 -43.29
C ASN A 174 -56.12 9.54 -43.59
N LYS A 175 -56.29 8.61 -42.65
CA LYS A 175 -57.26 7.53 -42.77
C LYS A 175 -58.68 8.08 -42.91
N VAL A 176 -59.08 9.00 -42.02
CA VAL A 176 -60.41 9.62 -42.06
C VAL A 176 -60.62 10.43 -43.35
N GLU A 177 -59.61 11.14 -43.85
CA GLU A 177 -59.68 11.85 -45.13
C GLU A 177 -59.88 10.87 -46.31
N LEU A 178 -59.18 9.74 -46.30
CA LEU A 178 -59.35 8.70 -47.30
C LEU A 178 -60.72 8.02 -47.22
N GLU A 179 -61.23 7.74 -46.02
CA GLU A 179 -62.60 7.24 -45.82
C GLU A 179 -63.63 8.23 -46.40
N ALA A 180 -63.50 9.53 -46.11
CA ALA A 180 -64.39 10.55 -46.67
C ALA A 180 -64.31 10.65 -48.21
N ARG A 181 -63.11 10.46 -48.81
CA ARG A 181 -62.97 10.38 -50.27
C ARG A 181 -63.65 9.15 -50.85
N VAL A 182 -63.55 8.00 -50.18
CA VAL A 182 -64.23 6.77 -50.60
C VAL A 182 -65.74 6.94 -50.54
N ASP A 183 -66.27 7.55 -49.47
CA ASP A 183 -67.70 7.84 -49.36
C ASP A 183 -68.17 8.80 -50.45
N ALA A 184 -67.43 9.90 -50.70
CA ALA A 184 -67.75 10.85 -51.77
C ALA A 184 -67.76 10.19 -53.17
N LEU A 185 -66.78 9.34 -53.48
CA LEU A 185 -66.74 8.59 -54.73
C LEU A 185 -67.88 7.57 -54.82
N THR A 186 -68.27 6.97 -53.69
CA THR A 186 -69.40 6.03 -53.63
C THR A 186 -70.71 6.74 -53.91
N ASP A 187 -70.91 7.94 -53.35
CA ASP A 187 -72.06 8.80 -53.63
C ASP A 187 -72.10 9.23 -55.11
N GLU A 188 -70.95 9.59 -55.69
CA GLU A 188 -70.86 9.91 -57.13
C GLU A 188 -71.22 8.71 -58.01
N ILE A 189 -70.74 7.51 -57.68
CA ILE A 189 -71.12 6.27 -58.37
C ILE A 189 -72.63 6.03 -58.27
N ASN A 190 -73.22 6.21 -57.09
CA ASN A 190 -74.65 6.02 -56.87
C ASN A 190 -75.49 7.06 -57.62
N PHE A 191 -75.02 8.31 -57.68
CA PHE A 191 -75.64 9.37 -58.47
C PHE A 191 -75.61 9.02 -59.96
N LEU A 192 -74.46 8.65 -60.51
CA LEU A 192 -74.33 8.26 -61.91
C LEU A 192 -75.21 7.05 -62.26
N ARG A 193 -75.28 6.04 -61.39
CA ARG A 193 -76.19 4.90 -61.56
C ARG A 193 -77.65 5.34 -61.63
N SER A 194 -78.08 6.20 -60.71
CA SER A 194 -79.46 6.73 -60.67
C SER A 194 -79.77 7.58 -61.90
N LEU A 195 -78.80 8.38 -62.36
CA LEU A 195 -78.91 9.21 -63.56
C LEU A 195 -79.05 8.35 -64.82
N TYR A 196 -78.20 7.34 -64.99
CA TYR A 196 -78.31 6.43 -66.13
C TYR A 196 -79.61 5.62 -66.10
N GLU A 197 -80.09 5.22 -64.93
CA GLU A 197 -81.39 4.55 -64.81
C GLU A 197 -82.55 5.48 -65.19
N ALA A 198 -82.49 6.76 -64.81
CA ALA A 198 -83.47 7.76 -65.24
C ALA A 198 -83.41 8.05 -66.75
N GLU A 199 -82.22 8.17 -67.32
CA GLU A 199 -82.02 8.39 -68.76
C GLU A 199 -82.52 7.21 -69.60
N ILE A 200 -82.27 5.97 -69.14
CA ILE A 200 -82.85 4.76 -69.75
C ILE A 200 -84.38 4.82 -69.70
N ASN A 201 -84.97 5.17 -68.55
CA ASN A 201 -86.42 5.29 -68.41
C ASN A 201 -87.00 6.39 -69.32
N GLU A 202 -86.31 7.53 -69.45
CA GLU A 202 -86.70 8.61 -70.36
C GLU A 202 -86.63 8.17 -71.82
N MET A 203 -85.53 7.54 -72.25
CA MET A 203 -85.44 6.99 -73.61
C MET A 203 -86.52 5.94 -73.87
N GLN A 204 -86.85 5.11 -72.89
CA GLN A 204 -87.93 4.14 -72.99
C GLN A 204 -89.29 4.83 -73.16
N ALA A 205 -89.53 5.93 -72.44
CA ALA A 205 -90.72 6.78 -72.56
C ALA A 205 -90.78 7.50 -73.92
N GLN A 206 -89.66 8.06 -74.39
CA GLN A 206 -89.56 8.71 -75.70
C GLN A 206 -89.79 7.70 -76.85
N ILE A 207 -89.29 6.46 -76.73
CA ILE A 207 -89.59 5.40 -77.71
C ILE A 207 -91.08 5.06 -77.70
N SER A 208 -91.75 5.06 -76.53
CA SER A 208 -93.20 4.87 -76.48
C SER A 208 -93.99 6.06 -77.03
N ASP A 209 -93.56 7.30 -76.79
CA ASP A 209 -94.25 8.52 -77.22
C ASP A 209 -94.05 8.80 -78.72
N THR A 210 -92.89 8.44 -79.28
CA THR A 210 -92.59 8.57 -80.72
C THR A 210 -93.28 7.49 -81.57
N SER A 211 -93.90 6.48 -80.93
CA SER A 211 -94.75 5.51 -81.63
C SER A 211 -96.09 6.10 -82.09
N VAL A 212 -96.38 7.37 -81.78
CA VAL A 212 -97.52 8.12 -82.32
C VAL A 212 -97.06 8.96 -83.51
N VAL A 213 -97.43 8.48 -84.70
CA VAL A 213 -97.21 9.10 -86.00
C VAL A 213 -97.68 10.57 -86.00
N LEU A 214 -96.72 11.49 -86.00
CA LEU A 214 -96.95 12.92 -86.21
C LEU A 214 -96.76 13.26 -87.69
N SER A 215 -97.88 13.30 -88.43
CA SER A 215 -97.94 13.99 -89.71
C SER A 215 -97.97 15.50 -89.46
N MET A 216 -96.82 16.16 -89.51
CA MET A 216 -96.75 17.62 -89.52
C MET A 216 -97.00 18.14 -90.95
N ASP A 217 -98.15 18.77 -91.15
CA ASP A 217 -98.40 19.63 -92.30
C ASP A 217 -97.90 21.05 -91.95
N ASN A 218 -96.74 21.40 -92.48
CA ASN A 218 -96.01 22.64 -92.17
C ASN A 218 -96.10 23.60 -93.36
N SER A 219 -97.22 24.31 -93.50
CA SER A 219 -97.37 25.41 -94.45
C SER A 219 -97.31 26.76 -93.73
N ARG A 220 -96.11 27.12 -93.28
CA ARG A 220 -95.74 28.53 -93.07
C ARG A 220 -94.52 28.81 -93.93
N ASN A 221 -94.72 29.71 -94.88
CA ASN A 221 -93.70 30.34 -95.71
C ASN A 221 -92.76 31.14 -94.81
N LEU A 222 -91.81 30.39 -94.24
CA LEU A 222 -90.60 30.87 -93.62
C LEU A 222 -89.67 31.33 -94.74
N ASP A 223 -88.96 32.44 -94.53
CA ASP A 223 -87.85 32.84 -95.39
C ASP A 223 -86.71 31.84 -95.19
N LEU A 224 -86.76 30.78 -96.00
CA LEU A 224 -85.85 29.65 -95.93
C LEU A 224 -84.41 30.11 -96.14
N ASP A 225 -84.18 31.16 -96.93
CA ASP A 225 -82.83 31.61 -97.24
C ASP A 225 -82.17 32.29 -96.02
N SER A 226 -82.90 33.11 -95.27
CA SER A 226 -82.39 33.70 -94.02
C SER A 226 -82.13 32.65 -92.95
N ILE A 227 -83.03 31.67 -92.78
CA ILE A 227 -82.86 30.61 -91.78
C ILE A 227 -81.73 29.66 -92.18
N ILE A 228 -81.61 29.31 -93.46
CA ILE A 228 -80.51 28.49 -93.97
C ILE A 228 -79.17 29.22 -93.79
N ALA A 229 -79.12 30.53 -94.00
CA ALA A 229 -77.91 31.32 -93.76
C ALA A 229 -77.53 31.36 -92.26
N GLU A 230 -78.50 31.58 -91.37
CA GLU A 230 -78.28 31.59 -89.92
C GLU A 230 -77.87 30.20 -89.38
N VAL A 231 -78.53 29.13 -89.85
CA VAL A 231 -78.18 27.75 -89.51
C VAL A 231 -76.78 27.42 -90.02
N LYS A 232 -76.41 27.82 -91.25
CA LYS A 232 -75.04 27.64 -91.76
C LYS A 232 -74.02 28.38 -90.91
N ALA A 233 -74.30 29.63 -90.52
CA ALA A 233 -73.42 30.41 -89.65
C ALA A 233 -73.25 29.77 -88.27
N GLN A 234 -74.33 29.25 -87.67
CA GLN A 234 -74.29 28.50 -86.41
C GLN A 234 -73.48 27.20 -86.54
N TYR A 235 -73.63 26.44 -87.62
CA TYR A 235 -72.81 25.24 -87.86
C TYR A 235 -71.34 25.59 -88.06
N GLU A 236 -71.04 26.67 -88.77
CA GLU A 236 -69.67 27.15 -88.96
C GLU A 236 -69.06 27.64 -87.64
N GLU A 237 -69.83 28.33 -86.79
CA GLU A 237 -69.42 28.74 -85.45
C GLU A 237 -69.18 27.53 -84.54
N ILE A 238 -70.08 26.54 -84.52
CA ILE A 238 -69.94 25.30 -83.73
C ILE A 238 -68.74 24.49 -84.21
N ALA A 239 -68.53 24.37 -85.53
CA ALA A 239 -67.37 23.68 -86.09
C ALA A 239 -66.06 24.40 -85.73
N ASN A 240 -66.03 25.73 -85.79
CA ASN A 240 -64.87 26.53 -85.38
C ASN A 240 -64.62 26.46 -83.88
N ARG A 241 -65.67 26.50 -83.05
CA ARG A 241 -65.58 26.34 -81.59
C ARG A 241 -65.06 24.96 -81.22
N SER A 242 -65.60 23.90 -81.82
CA SER A 242 -65.15 22.52 -81.59
C SER A 242 -63.69 22.32 -82.01
N ARG A 243 -63.27 22.94 -83.12
CA ARG A 243 -61.87 22.93 -83.56
C ARG A 243 -60.96 23.66 -82.56
N ALA A 244 -61.34 24.86 -82.13
CA ALA A 244 -60.56 25.65 -81.17
C ALA A 244 -60.47 24.96 -79.80
N GLU A 245 -61.55 24.33 -79.33
CA GLU A 245 -61.57 23.55 -78.10
C GLU A 245 -60.68 22.30 -78.20
N ALA A 246 -60.71 21.59 -79.33
CA ALA A 246 -59.83 20.46 -79.56
C ALA A 246 -58.35 20.88 -79.60
N GLU A 247 -58.03 21.96 -80.32
CA GLU A 247 -56.67 22.52 -80.39
C GLU A 247 -56.19 22.98 -79.01
N SER A 248 -57.02 23.69 -78.24
CA SER A 248 -56.72 24.11 -76.86
C SER A 248 -56.53 22.90 -75.91
N TRP A 249 -57.37 21.87 -76.04
CA TRP A 249 -57.28 20.65 -75.25
C TRP A 249 -55.98 19.89 -75.53
N TYR A 250 -55.62 19.73 -76.80
CA TYR A 250 -54.34 19.10 -77.18
C TYR A 250 -53.15 19.92 -76.73
N GLN A 251 -53.21 21.25 -76.84
CA GLN A 251 -52.14 22.13 -76.38
C GLN A 251 -51.95 22.05 -74.86
N SER A 252 -53.03 22.07 -74.08
CA SER A 252 -52.99 21.88 -72.62
C SER A 252 -52.44 20.50 -72.24
N LYS A 253 -52.83 19.43 -72.95
CA LYS A 253 -52.27 18.08 -72.74
C LYS A 253 -50.79 18.00 -73.06
N TYR A 254 -50.36 18.64 -74.16
CA TYR A 254 -48.95 18.67 -74.54
C TYR A 254 -48.12 19.43 -73.52
N GLU A 255 -48.59 20.59 -73.06
CA GLU A 255 -47.93 21.37 -72.02
C GLU A 255 -47.86 20.61 -70.68
N ALA A 256 -48.96 19.96 -70.27
CA ALA A 256 -48.98 19.12 -69.08
C ALA A 256 -47.97 17.95 -69.16
N LEU A 257 -47.87 17.29 -70.32
CA LEU A 257 -46.88 16.25 -70.55
C LEU A 257 -45.45 16.80 -70.55
N GLN A 258 -45.23 17.97 -71.14
CA GLN A 258 -43.92 18.64 -71.16
C GLN A 258 -43.46 19.03 -69.76
N VAL A 259 -44.35 19.62 -68.95
CA VAL A 259 -44.07 19.96 -67.54
C VAL A 259 -43.80 18.70 -66.73
N THR A 260 -44.59 17.64 -66.94
CA THR A 260 -44.40 16.36 -66.25
C THR A 260 -43.07 15.72 -66.62
N ALA A 261 -42.70 15.70 -67.91
CA ALA A 261 -41.40 15.21 -68.35
C ALA A 261 -40.23 16.05 -67.79
N GLY A 262 -40.40 17.37 -67.70
CA GLY A 262 -39.44 18.26 -67.04
C GLY A 262 -39.24 17.92 -65.57
N LYS A 263 -40.34 17.76 -64.81
CA LYS A 263 -40.31 17.34 -63.40
C LYS A 263 -39.59 16.02 -63.20
N HIS A 264 -39.90 15.00 -64.01
CA HIS A 264 -39.20 13.71 -63.92
C HIS A 264 -37.70 13.83 -64.24
N GLY A 265 -37.32 14.73 -65.17
CA GLY A 265 -35.93 15.04 -65.46
C GLY A 265 -35.21 15.72 -64.29
N ASP A 266 -35.88 16.67 -63.63
CA ASP A 266 -35.36 17.37 -62.46
C ASP A 266 -35.24 16.42 -61.25
N ASP A 267 -36.24 15.56 -61.01
CA ASP A 267 -36.21 14.54 -59.96
C ASP A 267 -35.08 13.53 -60.19
N LEU A 268 -34.87 13.10 -61.42
CA LEU A 268 -33.75 12.22 -61.79
C LEU A 268 -32.38 12.92 -61.56
N ARG A 269 -32.31 14.23 -61.82
CA ARG A 269 -31.10 15.02 -61.56
C ARG A 269 -30.86 15.21 -60.06
N ASN A 270 -31.91 15.45 -59.27
CA ASN A 270 -31.84 15.60 -57.82
C ASN A 270 -31.39 14.29 -57.16
N THR A 271 -32.05 13.17 -57.48
CA THR A 271 -31.66 11.85 -56.98
C THR A 271 -30.22 11.49 -57.38
N LYS A 272 -29.77 11.83 -58.59
CA LYS A 272 -28.37 11.66 -59.00
C LYS A 272 -27.42 12.50 -58.13
N ASN A 273 -27.77 13.75 -57.82
CA ASN A 273 -26.97 14.60 -56.95
C ASN A 273 -26.88 14.03 -55.53
N GLU A 274 -28.02 13.60 -54.95
CA GLU A 274 -28.06 12.94 -53.63
C GLU A 274 -27.18 11.68 -53.60
N ILE A 275 -27.24 10.85 -54.65
CA ILE A 275 -26.35 9.68 -54.77
C ILE A 275 -24.88 10.11 -54.76
N THR A 276 -24.51 11.19 -55.45
CA THR A 276 -23.12 11.67 -55.44
C THR A 276 -22.70 12.25 -54.08
N GLU A 277 -23.61 12.89 -53.35
CA GLU A 277 -23.36 13.41 -52.00
C GLU A 277 -23.19 12.29 -50.99
N ILE A 278 -24.09 11.30 -51.01
CA ILE A 278 -23.99 10.09 -50.18
C ILE A 278 -22.69 9.36 -50.48
N ASN A 279 -22.31 9.22 -51.76
CA ASN A 279 -21.02 8.62 -52.12
C ASN A 279 -19.82 9.41 -51.57
N ARG A 280 -19.85 10.75 -51.59
CA ARG A 280 -18.80 11.58 -50.96
C ARG A 280 -18.76 11.38 -49.45
N MET A 281 -19.93 11.25 -48.81
CA MET A 281 -20.01 10.99 -47.37
C MET A 281 -19.47 9.61 -47.01
N ILE A 282 -19.78 8.58 -47.80
CA ILE A 282 -19.21 7.24 -47.65
C ILE A 282 -17.69 7.28 -47.73
N GLN A 283 -17.12 7.97 -48.73
CA GLN A 283 -15.66 8.09 -48.87
C GLN A 283 -15.01 8.82 -47.67
N ARG A 284 -15.64 9.88 -47.16
CA ARG A 284 -15.18 10.57 -45.95
C ARG A 284 -15.18 9.65 -44.73
N LEU A 285 -16.30 8.95 -44.49
CA LEU A 285 -16.43 8.01 -43.38
C LEU A 285 -15.46 6.84 -43.49
N GLN A 286 -15.21 6.34 -44.69
CA GLN A 286 -14.17 5.32 -44.93
C GLN A 286 -12.78 5.84 -44.55
N GLY A 287 -12.43 7.08 -44.93
CA GLY A 287 -11.18 7.71 -44.52
C GLY A 287 -11.07 7.92 -43.00
N GLU A 288 -12.16 8.31 -42.34
CA GLU A 288 -12.20 8.41 -40.87
C GLU A 288 -12.01 7.05 -40.19
N ILE A 289 -12.62 5.99 -40.73
CA ILE A 289 -12.43 4.61 -40.25
C ILE A 289 -10.98 4.17 -40.43
N GLU A 290 -10.35 4.44 -41.57
CA GLU A 290 -8.94 4.11 -41.82
C GLU A 290 -8.01 4.88 -40.88
N ASN A 291 -8.26 6.18 -40.67
CA ASN A 291 -7.51 6.99 -39.71
C ASN A 291 -7.65 6.47 -38.28
N ALA A 292 -8.87 6.11 -37.86
CA ALA A 292 -9.12 5.53 -36.53
C ALA A 292 -8.43 4.16 -36.37
N LYS A 293 -8.45 3.31 -37.40
CA LYS A 293 -7.71 2.04 -37.42
C LYS A 293 -6.20 2.26 -37.31
N ALA A 294 -5.66 3.25 -38.02
CA ALA A 294 -4.24 3.59 -37.94
C ALA A 294 -3.86 4.11 -36.54
N GLN A 295 -4.71 4.95 -35.93
CA GLN A 295 -4.52 5.40 -34.54
C GLN A 295 -4.57 4.25 -33.54
N ARG A 296 -5.53 3.33 -33.69
CA ARG A 296 -5.62 2.11 -32.85
C ARG A 296 -4.34 1.28 -32.97
N ALA A 297 -3.88 1.00 -34.19
CA ALA A 297 -2.66 0.24 -34.41
C ALA A 297 -1.42 0.92 -33.80
N LYS A 298 -1.33 2.25 -33.90
CA LYS A 298 -0.25 3.04 -33.27
C LYS A 298 -0.29 2.94 -31.73
N MET A 299 -1.47 3.03 -31.13
CA MET A 299 -1.63 2.91 -29.68
C MET A 299 -1.35 1.47 -29.21
N GLU A 300 -1.79 0.45 -29.95
CA GLU A 300 -1.48 -0.95 -29.67
C GLU A 300 0.04 -1.21 -29.72
N ALA A 301 0.74 -0.65 -30.72
CA ALA A 301 2.20 -0.74 -30.80
C ALA A 301 2.90 -0.04 -29.62
N ALA A 302 2.42 1.15 -29.23
CA ALA A 302 2.97 1.87 -28.08
C ALA A 302 2.73 1.13 -26.75
N ILE A 303 1.57 0.48 -26.59
CA ILE A 303 1.27 -0.37 -25.43
C ILE A 303 2.22 -1.56 -25.40
N ALA A 304 2.38 -2.28 -26.51
CA ALA A 304 3.28 -3.43 -26.60
C ALA A 304 4.75 -3.04 -26.26
N GLU A 305 5.21 -1.90 -26.76
CA GLU A 305 6.56 -1.37 -26.46
C GLU A 305 6.70 -0.96 -24.98
N ALA A 306 5.64 -0.39 -24.37
CA ALA A 306 5.64 -0.06 -22.96
C ALA A 306 5.61 -1.32 -22.07
N GLU A 307 4.84 -2.33 -22.45
CA GLU A 307 4.79 -3.64 -21.79
C GLU A 307 6.13 -4.35 -21.86
N GLU A 308 6.77 -4.43 -23.03
CA GLU A 308 8.10 -5.04 -23.20
C GLU A 308 9.14 -4.31 -22.35
N ARG A 309 9.16 -2.98 -22.39
CA ARG A 309 10.09 -2.17 -21.60
C ARG A 309 9.86 -2.34 -20.10
N GLY A 310 8.60 -2.44 -19.67
CA GLY A 310 8.22 -2.75 -18.30
C GLY A 310 8.66 -4.15 -17.86
N GLU A 311 8.45 -5.16 -18.70
CA GLU A 311 8.86 -6.54 -18.44
C GLU A 311 10.38 -6.65 -18.31
N LEU A 312 11.14 -5.97 -19.17
CA LEU A 312 12.60 -5.90 -19.09
C LEU A 312 13.07 -5.25 -17.78
N ALA A 313 12.44 -4.13 -17.36
CA ALA A 313 12.77 -3.49 -16.08
C ALA A 313 12.47 -4.39 -14.88
N VAL A 314 11.37 -5.15 -14.91
CA VAL A 314 11.05 -6.12 -13.86
C VAL A 314 12.04 -7.29 -13.86
N LYS A 315 12.45 -7.79 -15.03
CA LYS A 315 13.48 -8.84 -15.14
C LYS A 315 14.82 -8.37 -14.55
N ASP A 316 15.25 -7.15 -14.87
CA ASP A 316 16.48 -6.56 -14.32
C ASP A 316 16.40 -6.39 -12.79
N ALA A 317 15.30 -5.85 -12.28
CA ALA A 317 15.08 -5.71 -10.84
C ALA A 317 15.08 -7.07 -10.11
N ARG A 318 14.47 -8.11 -10.72
CA ARG A 318 14.49 -9.48 -10.18
C ARG A 318 15.90 -10.07 -10.18
N ALA A 319 16.67 -9.90 -11.26
CA ALA A 319 18.04 -10.36 -11.33
C ALA A 319 18.92 -9.69 -10.26
N LYS A 320 18.74 -8.39 -10.04
CA LYS A 320 19.44 -7.65 -8.99
C LYS A 320 19.05 -8.09 -7.58
N LEU A 321 17.78 -8.42 -7.37
CA LEU A 321 17.30 -8.98 -6.11
C LEU A 321 17.96 -10.35 -5.84
N GLU A 322 17.99 -11.22 -6.84
CA GLU A 322 18.64 -12.54 -6.73
C GLU A 322 20.15 -12.41 -6.44
N GLU A 323 20.84 -11.47 -7.09
CA GLU A 323 22.25 -11.17 -6.80
C GLU A 323 22.46 -10.72 -5.35
N LEU A 324 21.61 -9.82 -4.86
CA LEU A 324 21.68 -9.33 -3.47
C LEU A 324 21.35 -10.43 -2.46
N GLU A 325 20.37 -11.29 -2.73
CA GLU A 325 20.06 -12.45 -1.91
C GLU A 325 21.23 -13.44 -1.85
N ALA A 326 21.86 -13.71 -2.99
CA ALA A 326 23.05 -14.56 -3.07
C ALA A 326 24.23 -13.96 -2.28
N ALA A 327 24.47 -12.65 -2.41
CA ALA A 327 25.50 -11.94 -1.66
C ALA A 327 25.23 -11.97 -0.14
N LEU A 328 23.97 -11.78 0.27
CA LEU A 328 23.55 -11.86 1.67
C LEU A 328 23.73 -13.26 2.23
N GLN A 329 23.40 -14.30 1.45
CA GLN A 329 23.58 -15.68 1.85
C GLN A 329 25.07 -16.03 1.99
N LYS A 330 25.91 -15.56 1.07
CA LYS A 330 27.37 -15.69 1.16
C LYS A 330 27.92 -15.00 2.42
N ALA A 331 27.50 -13.77 2.70
CA ALA A 331 27.91 -13.04 3.90
C ALA A 331 27.50 -13.76 5.20
N LYS A 332 26.30 -14.37 5.25
CA LYS A 332 25.88 -15.21 6.37
C LYS A 332 26.77 -16.44 6.54
N GLN A 333 27.14 -17.11 5.45
CA GLN A 333 28.05 -18.25 5.48
C GLN A 333 29.45 -17.85 5.95
N ASP A 334 29.97 -16.71 5.48
CA ASP A 334 31.26 -16.17 5.91
C ASP A 334 31.25 -15.80 7.40
N MET A 335 30.18 -15.16 7.89
CA MET A 335 30.01 -14.88 9.32
C MET A 335 29.98 -16.16 10.16
N ALA A 336 29.24 -17.18 9.71
CA ALA A 336 29.19 -18.48 10.39
C ALA A 336 30.56 -19.19 10.39
N ARG A 337 31.36 -19.01 9.33
CA ARG A 337 32.74 -19.51 9.26
C ARG A 337 33.65 -18.76 10.23
N GLN A 338 33.62 -17.43 10.26
CA GLN A 338 34.39 -16.63 11.20
C GLN A 338 34.07 -17.00 12.65
N LEU A 339 32.79 -17.19 13.00
CA LEU A 339 32.41 -17.63 14.34
C LEU A 339 33.02 -18.99 14.73
N ARG A 340 33.09 -19.93 13.78
CA ARG A 340 33.79 -21.22 14.00
C ARG A 340 35.29 -21.03 14.20
N GLU A 341 35.95 -20.26 13.34
CA GLU A 341 37.39 -19.96 13.45
C GLU A 341 37.71 -19.25 14.79
N TYR A 342 36.87 -18.31 15.23
CA TYR A 342 37.00 -17.65 16.53
C TYR A 342 36.85 -18.63 17.70
N GLN A 343 35.89 -19.57 17.62
CA GLN A 343 35.71 -20.58 18.65
C GLN A 343 36.91 -21.54 18.72
N GLU A 344 37.45 -21.95 17.57
CA GLU A 344 38.67 -22.77 17.50
C GLU A 344 39.87 -22.03 18.10
N LEU A 345 40.06 -20.75 17.76
CA LEU A 345 41.13 -19.93 18.31
C LEU A 345 40.98 -19.74 19.83
N MET A 346 39.75 -19.54 20.32
CA MET A 346 39.46 -19.49 21.75
C MET A 346 39.86 -20.80 22.44
N ASN A 347 39.53 -21.94 21.85
CA ASN A 347 39.90 -23.25 22.40
C ASN A 347 41.43 -23.41 22.47
N VAL A 348 42.17 -22.99 21.44
CA VAL A 348 43.65 -22.97 21.45
C VAL A 348 44.17 -22.05 22.55
N LYS A 349 43.60 -20.86 22.72
CA LYS A 349 43.99 -19.92 23.78
C LYS A 349 43.79 -20.52 25.16
N LEU A 350 42.65 -21.20 25.40
CA LEU A 350 42.39 -21.88 26.66
C LEU A 350 43.39 -23.02 26.91
N ALA A 351 43.75 -23.79 25.88
CA ALA A 351 44.78 -24.82 25.99
C ALA A 351 46.15 -24.21 26.36
N LEU A 352 46.55 -23.12 25.70
CA LEU A 352 47.78 -22.40 26.02
C LEU A 352 47.78 -21.80 27.44
N ASP A 353 46.65 -21.26 27.91
CA ASP A 353 46.54 -20.77 29.30
C ASP A 353 46.73 -21.91 30.30
N ILE A 354 46.19 -23.10 30.02
CA ILE A 354 46.39 -24.29 30.84
C ILE A 354 47.88 -24.67 30.83
N GLU A 355 48.52 -24.71 29.66
CA GLU A 355 49.97 -24.97 29.56
C GLU A 355 50.78 -23.97 30.39
N ILE A 356 50.52 -22.67 30.26
CA ILE A 356 51.19 -21.63 31.06
C ILE A 356 50.97 -21.85 32.56
N ALA A 357 49.73 -22.17 32.97
CA ALA A 357 49.43 -22.47 34.37
C ALA A 357 50.19 -23.71 34.85
N THR A 358 50.31 -24.75 34.03
CA THR A 358 51.11 -25.94 34.35
C THR A 358 52.61 -25.62 34.45
N TYR A 359 53.16 -24.83 33.52
CA TYR A 359 54.56 -24.40 33.57
C TYR A 359 54.84 -23.55 34.81
N ARG A 360 53.95 -22.62 35.18
CA ARG A 360 54.06 -21.83 36.42
C ARG A 360 54.07 -22.74 37.65
N LYS A 361 53.16 -23.71 37.73
CA LYS A 361 53.10 -24.66 38.84
C LYS A 361 54.36 -25.54 38.95
N LEU A 362 54.94 -25.93 37.82
CA LEU A 362 56.22 -26.65 37.77
C LEU A 362 57.38 -25.79 38.26
N LEU A 363 57.44 -24.52 37.84
CA LEU A 363 58.44 -23.55 38.32
C LEU A 363 58.29 -23.29 39.83
N GLU A 364 57.07 -23.05 40.31
CA GLU A 364 56.77 -22.88 41.75
C GLU A 364 57.17 -24.13 42.55
N GLY A 365 56.99 -25.33 41.98
CA GLY A 365 57.45 -26.59 42.56
C GLY A 365 58.98 -26.76 42.58
N GLU A 366 59.69 -26.19 41.61
CA GLU A 366 61.16 -26.16 41.56
C GLU A 366 61.74 -25.11 42.53
N GLU A 367 61.13 -23.92 42.61
CA GLU A 367 61.46 -22.91 43.62
C GLU A 367 61.22 -23.43 45.03
N SER A 368 60.18 -24.25 45.24
CA SER A 368 59.94 -24.96 46.51
C SER A 368 61.01 -26.01 46.83
N ARG A 369 61.81 -26.46 45.87
CA ARG A 369 62.99 -27.34 46.10
C ARG A 369 64.28 -26.56 46.33
N LEU A 370 64.39 -25.35 45.79
CA LEU A 370 65.56 -24.47 45.91
C LEU A 370 65.50 -23.57 47.15
N ALA A 371 64.32 -23.08 47.53
CA ALA A 371 64.05 -22.49 48.82
C ALA A 371 63.82 -23.63 49.83
N GLY A 372 64.91 -24.20 50.35
CA GLY A 372 64.85 -25.36 51.22
C GLY A 372 63.86 -25.21 52.38
N ASP A 373 62.73 -25.89 52.28
CA ASP A 373 62.08 -26.49 53.42
C ASP A 373 62.12 -28.01 53.23
N GLY A 374 62.63 -28.67 54.25
CA GLY A 374 63.03 -30.05 54.22
C GLY A 374 61.87 -30.98 53.88
N VAL A 375 62.25 -32.10 53.27
CA VAL A 375 61.49 -33.36 53.20
C VAL A 375 60.60 -33.53 54.45
N GLY A 376 59.30 -33.34 54.27
CA GLY A 376 58.28 -33.49 55.30
C GLY A 376 57.37 -34.68 55.02
N ASN A 377 57.76 -35.82 55.59
CA ASN A 377 57.01 -37.03 55.93
C ASN A 377 55.93 -37.59 54.99
N VAL A 378 56.24 -38.81 54.52
CA VAL A 378 55.33 -39.90 54.18
C VAL A 378 54.21 -40.02 55.22
N ASN A 379 52.96 -39.95 54.77
CA ASN A 379 51.81 -40.50 55.49
C ASN A 379 51.00 -41.39 54.54
N ILE A 380 51.18 -42.70 54.74
CA ILE A 380 50.33 -43.76 54.23
C ILE A 380 48.97 -43.65 54.93
N SER A 381 47.89 -43.56 54.14
CA SER A 381 46.57 -43.98 54.62
C SER A 381 45.84 -44.73 53.51
N VAL A 382 45.50 -45.97 53.85
CA VAL A 382 44.71 -46.92 53.06
C VAL A 382 43.24 -46.62 53.32
N VAL A 383 42.45 -46.33 52.28
CA VAL A 383 41.01 -46.60 52.27
C VAL A 383 40.58 -47.00 50.87
N SER A 384 39.92 -48.15 50.78
CA SER A 384 39.39 -48.82 49.60
C SER A 384 37.93 -48.45 49.31
N SER A 385 37.55 -48.57 48.03
CA SER A 385 36.19 -48.58 47.44
C SER A 385 35.44 -47.24 47.45
N SER A 386 34.67 -46.85 46.45
CA SER A 386 33.87 -47.59 45.47
C SER A 386 33.60 -46.72 44.23
N GLY A 387 33.47 -47.36 43.07
CA GLY A 387 33.31 -46.71 41.77
C GLY A 387 31.95 -46.06 41.49
N GLY A 388 31.94 -45.32 40.38
CA GLY A 388 30.82 -44.64 39.74
C GLY A 388 31.41 -43.46 38.96
N GLY A 389 31.67 -43.53 37.66
CA GLY A 389 30.79 -43.99 36.59
C GLY A 389 30.13 -42.75 35.97
N GLY A 390 30.76 -42.15 34.95
CA GLY A 390 30.27 -40.89 34.38
C GLY A 390 30.84 -40.54 33.01
N TYR A 391 30.13 -41.00 31.98
CA TYR A 391 29.93 -40.41 30.64
C TYR A 391 31.15 -40.08 29.75
N ALA A 392 31.40 -40.96 28.78
CA ALA A 392 31.98 -40.59 27.49
C ALA A 392 31.20 -41.26 26.35
N SER A 393 30.72 -40.40 25.45
CA SER A 393 30.60 -40.52 23.99
C SER A 393 30.20 -41.85 23.34
N SER A 394 29.06 -41.80 22.63
CA SER A 394 28.79 -42.25 21.25
C SER A 394 27.28 -42.49 21.18
N GLY A 395 26.48 -41.99 20.26
CA GLY A 395 26.67 -41.81 18.83
C GLY A 395 25.39 -42.36 18.17
N GLY A 396 24.84 -41.62 17.20
CA GLY A 396 24.05 -42.23 16.13
C GLY A 396 22.51 -42.29 16.25
N PHE A 397 21.89 -41.53 15.34
CA PHE A 397 20.83 -41.95 14.41
C PHE A 397 19.39 -42.23 14.88
N LEU A 398 18.48 -41.87 13.93
CA LEU A 398 17.04 -42.16 13.80
C LEU A 398 16.14 -41.27 14.69
N GLY A 399 15.18 -40.51 14.17
CA GLY A 399 14.24 -40.84 13.10
C GLY A 399 12.89 -41.15 13.75
N GLY A 400 11.83 -40.40 13.41
CA GLY A 400 10.46 -40.75 13.79
C GLY A 400 9.64 -39.57 14.30
N GLY A 401 8.76 -39.05 13.45
CA GLY A 401 7.66 -38.19 13.87
C GLY A 401 6.45 -39.00 14.32
N ILE A 402 5.71 -38.48 15.29
CA ILE A 402 4.31 -38.78 15.69
C ILE A 402 3.92 -37.51 16.50
N GLY A 403 2.83 -36.75 16.31
CA GLY A 403 1.46 -37.13 16.01
C GLY A 403 0.64 -37.17 17.31
N GLY A 404 -0.30 -36.22 17.49
CA GLY A 404 -1.28 -36.18 18.59
C GLY A 404 -1.14 -34.90 19.45
N GLY A 405 -2.13 -34.02 19.62
CA GLY A 405 -3.58 -34.14 19.47
C GLY A 405 -4.25 -34.05 20.85
N LEU A 406 -5.33 -33.25 20.95
CA LEU A 406 -6.25 -32.98 22.09
C LEU A 406 -5.88 -31.73 22.92
N SER A 407 -6.58 -30.58 22.87
CA SER A 407 -8.03 -30.24 22.99
C SER A 407 -8.61 -30.37 24.41
N LEU A 408 -8.86 -29.21 25.03
CA LEU A 408 -9.92 -28.87 26.02
C LEU A 408 -9.72 -27.38 26.37
N GLY A 409 -10.66 -26.44 26.28
CA GLY A 409 -12.11 -26.49 26.11
C GLY A 409 -12.80 -25.63 27.18
N ALA A 410 -13.66 -24.69 26.75
CA ALA A 410 -14.58 -23.82 27.50
C ALA A 410 -14.00 -22.52 28.10
N GLY A 411 -14.58 -21.33 27.93
CA GLY A 411 -15.83 -20.93 27.32
C GLY A 411 -16.51 -19.84 28.17
N MET A 412 -16.89 -18.71 27.59
CA MET A 412 -18.00 -17.86 28.04
C MET A 412 -18.38 -16.94 26.88
N GLY A 413 -19.63 -17.06 26.45
CA GLY A 413 -20.20 -16.33 25.34
C GLY A 413 -21.31 -15.36 25.77
N SER A 414 -21.62 -14.46 24.85
CA SER A 414 -22.91 -13.79 24.61
C SER A 414 -22.73 -13.13 23.23
N GLY A 415 -23.47 -13.40 22.15
CA GLY A 415 -24.82 -13.89 21.94
C GLY A 415 -25.55 -12.84 21.09
N SER A 416 -26.30 -13.30 20.08
CA SER A 416 -27.23 -12.56 19.19
C SER A 416 -26.59 -11.85 17.97
N LEU A 417 -27.05 -11.95 16.72
CA LEU A 417 -28.10 -12.71 16.02
C LEU A 417 -27.72 -12.69 14.52
N GLY A 418 -27.90 -13.82 13.83
CA GLY A 418 -27.64 -13.96 12.40
C GLY A 418 -28.88 -13.73 11.54
N PHE A 419 -28.66 -13.21 10.32
CA PHE A 419 -29.53 -13.42 9.17
C PHE A 419 -28.71 -14.12 8.09
N SER A 420 -29.05 -15.37 7.78
CA SER A 420 -28.56 -16.10 6.62
C SER A 420 -29.55 -15.92 5.46
N SER A 421 -29.08 -15.42 4.33
CA SER A 421 -29.79 -15.50 3.05
C SER A 421 -28.99 -16.41 2.12
N GLY A 422 -29.49 -17.64 1.93
CA GLY A 422 -28.94 -18.59 0.98
C GLY A 422 -29.16 -18.11 -0.46
N GLY A 423 -28.06 -17.90 -1.19
CA GLY A 423 -28.08 -17.66 -2.62
C GLY A 423 -28.23 -18.98 -3.37
N GLY A 424 -29.44 -19.30 -3.81
CA GLY A 424 -29.69 -20.40 -4.74
C GLY A 424 -29.13 -20.07 -6.12
N SER A 425 -28.15 -20.85 -6.57
CA SER A 425 -27.64 -20.82 -7.94
C SER A 425 -28.72 -21.35 -8.89
N LYS A 426 -29.35 -20.47 -9.67
CA LYS A 426 -30.15 -20.86 -10.83
C LYS A 426 -29.23 -20.96 -12.05
N SER A 427 -28.89 -22.19 -12.43
CA SER A 427 -28.34 -22.49 -13.76
C SER A 427 -29.49 -22.50 -14.78
N TYR A 428 -29.39 -21.69 -15.84
CA TYR A 428 -30.26 -21.79 -17.00
C TYR A 428 -29.67 -22.82 -17.97
N THR A 429 -30.39 -23.92 -18.19
CA THR A 429 -30.11 -24.88 -19.26
C THR A 429 -30.98 -24.53 -20.46
N ILE A 430 -30.34 -24.11 -21.55
CA ILE A 430 -31.02 -23.86 -22.83
C ILE A 430 -31.36 -25.22 -23.44
N SER A 431 -32.65 -25.51 -23.57
CA SER A 431 -33.17 -26.67 -24.30
C SER A 431 -33.72 -26.18 -25.64
N THR A 432 -33.07 -26.57 -26.73
CA THR A 432 -33.53 -26.33 -28.09
C THR A 432 -34.53 -27.41 -28.49
N THR A 433 -35.79 -27.03 -28.72
CA THR A 433 -36.76 -27.89 -29.40
C THR A 433 -37.00 -27.37 -30.80
N SER A 434 -36.41 -28.04 -31.79
CA SER A 434 -36.80 -27.93 -33.19
C SER A 434 -38.15 -28.61 -33.37
N SER A 435 -39.17 -27.85 -33.80
CA SER A 435 -40.38 -28.43 -34.35
C SER A 435 -40.39 -28.20 -35.84
N SER A 436 -40.26 -29.32 -36.55
CA SER A 436 -40.55 -29.46 -37.96
C SER A 436 -41.98 -29.98 -38.09
N ARG A 437 -42.82 -29.24 -38.82
CA ARG A 437 -43.76 -29.73 -39.83
C ARG A 437 -44.51 -28.58 -40.46
#